data_AF-A0A356BZI0-F1
#
_entry.id   AF-A0A356BZI0-F1
#
_cell.length_a   1.000
_cell.length_b   1.000
_cell.length_c   1.000
_cell.angle_alpha   90.00
_cell.angle_beta   90.00
_cell.angle_gamma   90.00
#
_symmetry.space_group_name_H-M   'P 1'
#
loop_
_entity.id
_entity.type
_entity.pdbx_description
1 polymer ?
#
loop_
_entity_poly.entity_id
_entity_poly.type
_entity_poly.pdbx_seq_one_letter_code
_entity_poly.pdbx_strand_id
1 'polypeptide(L)'
;MKKELEKAKTASSKKRNRGYYQYEQERKLNNLVEMVFRIQMDLREYEKAISYFKRSYIEQDQEVTLYVLLDLLGEYEVQDYWIREYNEAMKRGVTPRESLQRMYVAMQKEDKIREYIF
;
A
#
# COMPACT_ATOMS: atom_id res chain seq x y z
N MET A 1 -10.91 44.79 15.23
CA MET A 1 -9.66 44.39 14.56
C MET A 1 -8.78 43.42 15.36
N LYS A 2 -8.14 43.79 16.49
CA LYS A 2 -7.21 42.87 17.20
C LYS A 2 -7.84 41.54 17.69
N LYS A 3 -9.08 41.57 18.23
CA LYS A 3 -9.81 40.37 18.66
C LYS A 3 -10.20 39.41 17.52
N GLU A 4 -10.40 39.92 16.30
CA GLU A 4 -10.75 39.08 15.15
C GLU A 4 -9.51 38.43 14.52
N LEU A 5 -8.38 39.15 14.50
CA LEU A 5 -7.07 38.61 14.13
C LEU A 5 -6.60 37.50 15.09
N GLU A 6 -6.86 37.63 16.39
CA GLU A 6 -6.59 36.59 17.39
C GLU A 6 -7.48 35.35 17.23
N LYS A 7 -8.79 35.54 16.96
CA LYS A 7 -9.72 34.44 16.65
C LYS A 7 -9.34 33.71 15.36
N ALA A 8 -8.91 34.44 14.33
CA ALA A 8 -8.44 33.86 13.07
C ALA A 8 -7.15 33.04 13.24
N LYS A 9 -6.19 33.52 14.04
CA LYS A 9 -4.96 32.78 14.37
C LYS A 9 -5.22 31.50 15.17
N THR A 10 -6.12 31.54 16.15
CA THR A 10 -6.48 30.35 16.96
C THR A 10 -7.30 29.32 16.18
N ALA A 11 -8.19 29.76 15.28
CA ALA A 11 -8.92 28.87 14.38
C ALA A 11 -7.99 28.19 13.34
N SER A 12 -7.02 28.94 12.79
CA SER A 12 -6.00 28.44 11.86
C SER A 12 -5.09 27.39 12.52
N SER A 13 -4.63 27.64 13.74
CA SER A 13 -3.81 26.70 14.54
C SER A 13 -4.57 25.39 14.84
N LYS A 14 -5.84 25.47 15.27
CA LYS A 14 -6.67 24.27 15.49
C LYS A 14 -6.89 23.45 14.22
N LYS A 15 -7.05 24.09 13.06
CA LYS A 15 -7.21 23.40 11.77
C LYS A 15 -5.95 22.64 11.35
N ARG A 16 -4.76 23.24 11.52
CA ARG A 16 -3.47 22.59 11.23
C ARG A 16 -3.23 21.36 12.11
N ASN A 17 -3.54 21.44 13.40
CA ASN A 17 -3.42 20.30 14.30
C ASN A 17 -4.32 19.13 13.88
N ARG A 18 -5.55 19.39 13.41
CA ARG A 18 -6.50 18.32 13.04
C ARG A 18 -5.97 17.43 11.91
N GLY A 19 -5.33 18.02 10.90
CA GLY A 19 -4.74 17.25 9.80
C GLY A 19 -3.58 16.36 10.26
N TYR A 20 -2.73 16.88 11.16
CA TYR A 20 -1.65 16.09 11.76
C TYR A 20 -2.17 14.94 12.62
N TYR A 21 -3.16 15.19 13.49
CA TYR A 21 -3.77 14.14 14.31
C TYR A 21 -4.46 13.07 13.47
N GLN A 22 -5.13 13.46 12.38
CA GLN A 22 -5.77 12.52 11.47
C GLN A 22 -4.73 11.65 10.74
N TYR A 23 -3.69 12.27 10.18
CA TYR A 23 -2.57 11.55 9.55
C TYR A 23 -1.92 10.54 10.51
N GLU A 24 -1.66 10.95 11.75
CA GLU A 24 -1.09 10.05 12.77
C GLU A 24 -2.02 8.88 13.13
N GLN A 25 -3.34 9.10 13.11
CA GLN A 25 -4.31 8.03 13.31
C GLN A 25 -4.34 7.06 12.12
N GLU A 26 -4.41 7.58 10.89
CA GLU A 26 -4.39 6.78 9.67
C GLU A 26 -3.10 5.95 9.58
N ARG A 27 -1.94 6.54 9.91
CA ARG A 27 -0.66 5.82 9.98
C ARG A 27 -0.69 4.66 10.98
N LYS A 28 -1.24 4.88 12.18
CA LYS A 28 -1.37 3.81 13.18
C LYS A 28 -2.31 2.70 12.71
N LEU A 29 -3.40 3.06 12.05
CA LEU A 29 -4.33 2.07 11.47
C LEU A 29 -3.65 1.26 10.37
N ASN A 30 -2.91 1.90 9.46
CA ASN A 30 -2.15 1.22 8.41
C ASN A 30 -1.11 0.26 8.99
N ASN A 31 -0.37 0.67 10.02
CA ASN A 31 0.56 -0.23 10.72
C ASN A 31 -0.14 -1.48 11.29
N LEU A 32 -1.36 -1.33 11.81
CA LEU A 32 -2.16 -2.47 12.28
C LEU A 32 -2.63 -3.35 11.12
N VAL A 33 -3.01 -2.76 9.99
CA VAL A 33 -3.39 -3.50 8.78
C VAL A 33 -2.22 -4.32 8.26
N GLU A 34 -1.00 -3.74 8.19
CA GLU A 34 0.22 -4.45 7.81
C GLU A 34 0.56 -5.58 8.80
N MET A 35 0.39 -5.36 10.10
CA MET A 35 0.58 -6.41 11.10
C MET A 35 -0.40 -7.58 10.91
N VAL A 36 -1.68 -7.30 10.67
CA VAL A 36 -2.69 -8.33 10.38
C VAL A 36 -2.35 -9.07 9.09
N PHE A 37 -1.89 -8.35 8.06
CA PHE A 37 -1.43 -8.94 6.81
C PHE A 37 -0.32 -9.96 7.08
N ARG A 38 0.76 -9.56 7.78
CA ARG A 38 1.89 -10.44 8.10
C ARG A 38 1.49 -11.69 8.87
N ILE A 39 0.65 -11.53 9.90
CA ILE A 39 0.11 -12.68 10.65
C ILE A 39 -0.65 -13.64 9.74
N GLN A 40 -1.50 -13.13 8.84
CA GLN A 40 -2.25 -13.96 7.90
C GLN A 40 -1.34 -14.63 6.87
N MET A 41 -0.29 -13.94 6.41
CA MET A 41 0.73 -14.51 5.52
C MET A 41 1.49 -15.67 6.20
N ASP A 42 1.91 -15.49 7.45
CA ASP A 42 2.59 -16.53 8.26
C ASP A 42 1.71 -17.78 8.45
N LEU A 43 0.39 -17.57 8.57
CA LEU A 43 -0.61 -18.64 8.66
C LEU A 43 -1.00 -19.23 7.29
N ARG A 44 -0.37 -18.79 6.19
CA ARG A 44 -0.68 -19.17 4.81
C ARG A 44 -2.10 -18.83 4.36
N GLU A 45 -2.74 -17.85 5.01
CA GLU A 45 -4.06 -17.31 4.64
C GLU A 45 -3.93 -16.19 3.59
N TYR A 46 -3.20 -16.41 2.49
CA TYR A 46 -2.76 -15.37 1.56
C TYR A 46 -3.90 -14.51 0.97
N GLU A 47 -4.99 -15.14 0.50
CA GLU A 47 -6.13 -14.41 -0.05
C GLU A 47 -6.82 -13.51 0.99
N LYS A 48 -6.86 -13.99 2.23
CA LYS A 48 -7.46 -13.26 3.34
C LYS A 48 -6.60 -12.05 3.69
N ALA A 49 -5.27 -12.21 3.69
CA ALA A 49 -4.30 -11.12 3.87
C ALA A 49 -4.51 -10.02 2.84
N ILE A 50 -4.49 -10.37 1.55
CA ILE A 50 -4.64 -9.43 0.44
C ILE A 50 -6.01 -8.75 0.48
N SER A 51 -7.09 -9.51 0.70
CA SER A 51 -8.45 -8.98 0.79
C SER A 51 -8.63 -8.02 1.96
N TYR A 52 -8.06 -8.36 3.12
CA TYR A 52 -8.10 -7.51 4.30
C TYR A 52 -7.33 -6.21 4.07
N PHE A 53 -6.11 -6.29 3.53
CA PHE A 53 -5.29 -5.12 3.20
C PHE A 53 -6.03 -4.17 2.25
N LYS A 54 -6.51 -4.66 1.10
CA LYS A 54 -7.22 -3.84 0.09
C LYS A 54 -8.46 -3.12 0.64
N ARG A 55 -9.12 -3.70 1.64
CA ARG A 55 -10.33 -3.13 2.26
C ARG A 55 -9.99 -2.12 3.36
N SER A 56 -8.88 -2.30 4.06
CA SER A 56 -8.61 -1.64 5.34
C SER A 56 -7.45 -0.65 5.31
N TYR A 57 -6.54 -0.75 4.33
CA TYR A 57 -5.43 0.19 4.19
C TYR A 57 -5.94 1.56 3.72
N ILE A 58 -5.52 2.61 4.41
CA ILE A 58 -5.98 3.99 4.19
C ILE A 58 -4.89 4.73 3.43
N GLU A 59 -5.09 4.91 2.13
CA GLU A 59 -4.26 5.75 1.28
C GLU A 59 -5.09 6.21 0.07
N GLN A 60 -4.93 7.48 -0.30
CA GLN A 60 -5.67 8.08 -1.42
C GLN A 60 -5.03 7.70 -2.75
N ASP A 61 -3.69 7.68 -2.80
CA ASP A 61 -2.96 7.31 -3.99
C ASP A 61 -2.96 5.78 -4.17
N GLN A 62 -3.66 5.34 -5.21
CA GLN A 62 -3.77 3.93 -5.56
C GLN A 62 -2.41 3.32 -5.93
N GLU A 63 -1.49 4.12 -6.49
CA GLU A 63 -0.13 3.68 -6.80
C GLU A 63 0.66 3.42 -5.52
N VAL A 64 0.53 4.29 -4.52
CA VAL A 64 1.19 4.09 -3.20
C VAL A 64 0.61 2.86 -2.51
N THR A 65 -0.72 2.68 -2.54
CA THR A 65 -1.38 1.48 -1.99
C THR A 65 -0.85 0.21 -2.67
N LEU A 66 -0.73 0.22 -3.99
CA LEU A 66 -0.18 -0.88 -4.77
C LEU A 66 1.28 -1.16 -4.37
N TYR A 67 2.11 -0.11 -4.29
CA TYR A 67 3.51 -0.24 -3.91
C TYR A 67 3.66 -0.95 -2.57
N VAL A 68 2.90 -0.54 -1.55
CA VAL A 68 2.95 -1.17 -0.22
C VAL A 68 2.50 -2.63 -0.29
N LEU A 69 1.38 -2.94 -0.96
CA LEU A 69 0.92 -4.33 -1.10
C LEU A 69 1.98 -5.22 -1.76
N LEU A 70 2.60 -4.73 -2.84
CA LEU A 70 3.61 -5.47 -3.59
C LEU A 70 4.93 -5.62 -2.83
N ASP A 71 5.29 -4.64 -2.00
CA ASP A 71 6.46 -4.74 -1.10
C ASP A 71 6.22 -5.83 -0.04
N LEU A 72 5.05 -5.80 0.61
CA LEU A 72 4.63 -6.83 1.57
C LEU A 72 4.63 -8.23 0.95
N LEU A 73 4.06 -8.40 -0.25
CA LEU A 73 4.07 -9.70 -0.95
C LEU A 73 5.48 -10.14 -1.32
N GLY A 74 6.36 -9.20 -1.66
CA GLY A 74 7.76 -9.45 -1.96
C GLY A 74 8.54 -10.00 -0.76
N GLU A 75 8.28 -9.49 0.44
CA GLU A 75 8.90 -10.00 1.68
C GLU A 75 8.61 -11.47 1.97
N TYR A 76 7.48 -11.98 1.46
CA TYR A 76 7.06 -13.38 1.62
C TYR A 76 7.38 -14.26 0.41
N GLU A 77 8.06 -13.72 -0.60
CA GLU A 77 8.47 -14.43 -1.82
C GLU A 77 7.31 -15.11 -2.57
N VAL A 78 6.09 -14.57 -2.44
CA VAL A 78 4.87 -15.12 -3.06
C VAL A 78 4.63 -14.53 -4.45
N GLN A 79 5.50 -14.88 -5.39
CA GLN A 79 5.56 -14.27 -6.74
C GLN A 79 4.25 -14.34 -7.53
N ASP A 80 3.49 -15.44 -7.45
CA ASP A 80 2.21 -15.57 -8.18
C ASP A 80 1.19 -14.51 -7.76
N TYR A 81 1.09 -14.29 -6.45
CA TYR A 81 0.23 -13.25 -5.88
C TYR A 81 0.75 -11.87 -6.28
N TRP A 82 2.06 -11.63 -6.19
CA TRP A 82 2.67 -10.38 -6.62
C TRP A 82 2.30 -10.02 -8.06
N ILE A 83 2.49 -10.96 -9.00
CA ILE A 83 2.19 -10.80 -10.43
C ILE A 83 0.70 -10.55 -10.66
N ARG A 84 -0.17 -11.31 -9.98
CA ARG A 84 -1.62 -11.13 -10.07
C ARG A 84 -2.03 -9.72 -9.67
N GLU A 85 -1.56 -9.28 -8.50
CA GLU A 85 -1.92 -7.98 -7.93
C GLU A 85 -1.40 -6.81 -8.77
N TYR A 86 -0.18 -6.92 -9.29
CA TYR A 86 0.38 -5.98 -10.26
C TYR A 86 -0.51 -5.86 -11.51
N ASN A 87 -0.87 -7.00 -12.11
CA ASN A 87 -1.68 -7.04 -13.33
C ASN A 87 -3.11 -6.54 -13.11
N GLU A 88 -3.72 -6.83 -11.96
CA GLU A 88 -5.04 -6.30 -11.60
C GLU A 88 -5.02 -4.78 -11.48
N ALA A 89 -3.99 -4.20 -10.85
CA ALA A 89 -3.88 -2.76 -10.71
C ALA A 89 -3.68 -2.05 -12.05
N MET A 90 -2.83 -2.61 -12.93
CA MET A 90 -2.67 -2.16 -14.31
C MET A 90 -4.01 -2.15 -15.07
N LYS A 91 -4.80 -3.22 -14.95
CA LYS A 91 -6.15 -3.30 -15.58
C LYS A 91 -7.11 -2.23 -15.06
N ARG A 92 -6.93 -1.76 -13.82
CA ARG A 92 -7.72 -0.68 -13.21
C ARG A 92 -7.19 0.72 -13.56
N GLY A 93 -6.12 0.82 -14.35
CA GLY A 93 -5.54 2.09 -14.78
C GLY A 93 -4.56 2.71 -13.77
N VAL A 94 -4.10 1.94 -12.78
CA VAL A 94 -2.99 2.37 -11.91
C VAL A 94 -1.70 2.28 -12.73
N THR A 95 -0.88 3.34 -12.68
CA THR A 95 0.44 3.37 -13.33
C THR A 95 1.51 3.10 -12.27
N PRO A 96 2.07 1.87 -12.16
CA PRO A 96 3.08 1.55 -11.16
C PRO A 96 4.36 2.33 -11.41
N ARG A 97 5.05 2.76 -10.35
CA ARG A 97 6.38 3.36 -10.47
C ARG A 97 7.39 2.45 -11.16
N GLU A 98 8.42 3.05 -11.74
CA GLU A 98 9.40 2.33 -12.57
C GLU A 98 10.08 1.15 -11.86
N SER A 99 10.33 1.25 -10.55
CA SER A 99 10.95 0.15 -9.80
C SER A 99 10.08 -1.11 -9.82
N LEU A 100 8.76 -0.97 -9.68
CA LEU A 100 7.80 -2.07 -9.77
C LEU A 100 7.76 -2.65 -11.18
N GLN A 101 7.78 -1.80 -12.21
CA GLN A 101 7.82 -2.25 -13.60
C GLN A 101 9.09 -3.06 -13.90
N ARG A 102 10.25 -2.61 -13.41
CA ARG A 102 11.52 -3.34 -13.54
C ARG A 102 11.47 -4.70 -12.83
N MET A 103 10.88 -4.74 -11.64
CA MET A 103 10.72 -5.98 -10.87
C MET A 103 9.79 -6.97 -11.59
N TYR A 104 8.66 -6.51 -12.12
CA TYR A 104 7.76 -7.33 -12.93
C TYR A 104 8.46 -7.96 -14.15
N VAL A 105 9.25 -7.16 -14.90
CA VAL A 105 10.02 -7.66 -16.04
C VAL A 105 11.06 -8.69 -15.63
N ALA A 106 11.71 -8.52 -14.47
CA ALA A 106 12.66 -9.49 -13.95
C ALA A 106 12.00 -10.83 -13.60
N MET A 107 10.86 -10.79 -12.89
CA MET A 107 10.06 -11.97 -12.53
C MET A 107 9.56 -12.74 -13.76
N GLN A 108 9.10 -12.03 -14.78
CA GLN A 108 8.65 -12.63 -16.05
C GLN A 108 9.78 -13.31 -16.84
N LYS A 109 11.02 -12.83 -16.72
CA LYS A 109 12.18 -13.47 -17.35
C LYS A 109 12.59 -14.74 -16.61
N GLU A 110 12.54 -14.72 -15.28
CA GLU A 110 12.85 -15.89 -14.47
C GLU A 110 11.87 -17.03 -14.74
N ASP A 111 10.58 -16.73 -14.81
CA ASP A 111 9.54 -17.72 -15.10
C ASP A 111 9.76 -18.42 -16.45
N LYS A 112 10.03 -17.63 -17.50
CA LYS A 112 10.41 -18.16 -18.83
C LYS A 112 11.64 -19.05 -18.77
N ILE A 113 12.67 -18.66 -18.02
CA ILE A 113 13.89 -19.48 -17.87
C ILE A 113 13.55 -20.82 -17.20
N ARG A 114 12.69 -20.83 -16.18
CA ARG A 114 12.24 -22.06 -15.52
C ARG A 114 11.50 -22.98 -16.50
N GLU A 115 10.61 -22.44 -17.34
CA GLU A 115 9.93 -23.22 -18.40
C GLU A 115 10.88 -23.85 -19.43
N TYR A 116 12.06 -23.26 -19.66
CA TYR A 116 13.06 -23.81 -20.60
C TYR A 116 13.98 -24.87 -19.99
N ILE A 117 14.10 -24.93 -18.66
CA ILE A 117 15.05 -25.80 -17.96
C ILE A 117 14.39 -27.10 -17.46
N PHE A 118 13.06 -27.11 -17.30
CA PHE A 118 12.26 -28.26 -16.86
C PHE A 118 11.32 -28.76 -17.97
#